data_AF-A0A924GU79-F1
#
_entry.id   AF-A0A924GU79-F1
#
_cell.length_a   1.000
_cell.length_b   1.000
_cell.length_c   1.000
_cell.angle_alpha   90.00
_cell.angle_beta   90.00
_cell.angle_gamma   90.00
#
_symmetry.space_group_name_H-M   'P 1'
#
loop_
_entity.id
_entity.type
_entity.pdbx_description
1 polymer ?
#
loop_
_entity_poly.entity_id
_entity_poly.type
_entity_poly.pdbx_seq_one_letter_code
_entity_poly.pdbx_strand_id
1 'polypeptide(L)'
;MSLHDVQAWMQAAISEPARSDLAARAGEHLKSSGALDAHARLAIYQRSYRARLLQSFHAIFPGLLHALGRDMLDAFALDFLRHHPPHRPSVNRVADGFAEHLLCTRPASSREGEDEDEADWADFLVDLARLETLLLEVSEARGQEDIAAPDAASLRKLSAAQFLSLRPGAAPCLRLAACRFPVHTYLHALRKGDAPAIPQPRPVWLALTRVDYRL
;
A
#
# COMPACT_ATOMS: atom_id res chain seq x y z
N MET A 1 8.81 -26.09 -23.73
CA MET A 1 8.49 -25.16 -22.62
C MET A 1 7.20 -24.45 -22.96
N SER A 2 6.23 -24.40 -22.05
CA SER A 2 4.94 -23.74 -22.29
C SER A 2 5.06 -22.21 -22.14
N LEU A 3 4.06 -21.46 -22.62
CA LEU A 3 3.98 -20.01 -22.39
C LEU A 3 3.97 -19.69 -20.89
N HIS A 4 3.23 -20.48 -20.11
CA HIS A 4 3.12 -20.34 -18.67
C HIS A 4 4.49 -20.45 -17.99
N ASP A 5 5.32 -21.42 -18.41
CA ASP A 5 6.67 -21.61 -17.86
C ASP A 5 7.59 -20.42 -18.17
N VAL A 6 7.50 -19.86 -19.38
CA VAL A 6 8.25 -18.65 -19.77
C VAL A 6 7.84 -17.46 -18.92
N GLN A 7 6.53 -17.28 -18.72
CA GLN A 7 5.98 -16.16 -17.94
C GLN A 7 6.40 -16.27 -16.47
N ALA A 8 6.30 -17.47 -15.89
CA ALA A 8 6.74 -17.73 -14.52
C ALA A 8 8.24 -17.46 -14.34
N TRP A 9 9.07 -17.94 -15.27
CA TRP A 9 10.50 -17.64 -15.27
C TRP A 9 10.77 -16.13 -15.36
N MET A 10 10.14 -15.44 -16.32
CA MET A 10 10.37 -14.01 -16.53
C MET A 10 9.96 -13.21 -15.29
N GLN A 11 8.80 -13.50 -14.69
CA GLN A 11 8.33 -12.85 -13.47
C GLN A 11 9.32 -13.04 -12.31
N ALA A 12 9.76 -14.28 -12.08
CA ALA A 12 10.73 -14.55 -11.03
C ALA A 12 12.07 -13.86 -11.30
N ALA A 13 12.55 -13.88 -12.54
CA ALA A 13 13.83 -13.29 -12.94
C ALA A 13 13.86 -11.75 -12.83
N ILE A 14 12.72 -11.07 -13.01
CA ILE A 14 12.63 -9.61 -12.84
C ILE A 14 12.33 -9.20 -11.40
N SER A 15 11.59 -10.01 -10.63
CA SER A 15 11.25 -9.72 -9.23
C SER A 15 12.40 -10.02 -8.26
N GLU A 16 13.21 -11.04 -8.56
CA GLU A 16 14.34 -11.48 -7.72
C GLU A 16 15.67 -11.39 -8.49
N PRO A 17 16.16 -10.18 -8.83
CA PRO A 17 17.38 -10.04 -9.63
C PRO A 17 18.64 -10.61 -8.96
N ALA A 18 18.61 -10.89 -7.65
CA ALA A 18 19.71 -11.54 -6.93
C ALA A 18 19.83 -13.05 -7.22
N ARG A 19 18.80 -13.67 -7.83
CA ARG A 19 18.79 -15.11 -8.19
C ARG A 19 19.60 -15.37 -9.45
N SER A 20 20.88 -15.72 -9.26
CA SER A 20 21.82 -15.99 -10.35
C SER A 20 21.43 -17.19 -11.22
N ASP A 21 20.72 -18.17 -10.67
CA ASP A 21 20.19 -19.33 -11.38
C ASP A 21 19.14 -18.93 -12.43
N LEU A 22 18.30 -17.94 -12.13
CA LEU A 22 17.31 -17.42 -13.08
C LEU A 22 17.96 -16.57 -14.16
N ALA A 23 18.94 -15.75 -13.78
CA ALA A 23 19.68 -14.90 -14.70
C ALA A 23 20.52 -15.70 -15.70
N ALA A 24 21.15 -16.79 -15.27
CA ALA A 24 21.96 -17.67 -16.14
C ALA A 24 21.14 -18.28 -17.29
N ARG A 25 19.84 -18.45 -17.10
CA ARG A 25 18.90 -18.98 -18.09
C ARG A 25 18.40 -17.92 -19.08
N ALA A 26 18.88 -16.68 -19.01
CA ALA A 26 18.44 -15.61 -19.93
C ALA A 26 18.62 -15.99 -21.41
N GLY A 27 19.72 -16.66 -21.76
CA GLY A 27 19.99 -17.10 -23.13
C GLY A 27 19.04 -18.19 -23.66
N GLU A 28 18.35 -18.91 -22.77
CA GLU A 28 17.37 -19.94 -23.13
C GLU A 28 16.02 -19.32 -23.55
N HIS A 29 15.76 -18.07 -23.14
CA HIS A 29 14.43 -17.46 -23.17
C HIS A 29 14.39 -16.12 -23.89
N LEU A 30 15.50 -15.39 -23.96
CA LEU A 30 15.61 -14.09 -24.59
C LEU A 30 16.56 -14.16 -25.79
N LYS A 31 16.12 -13.62 -26.92
CA LYS A 31 17.00 -13.43 -28.08
C LYS A 31 17.87 -12.20 -27.88
N SER A 32 19.16 -12.35 -28.14
CA SER A 32 20.10 -11.23 -28.30
C SER A 32 19.68 -10.34 -29.48
N SER A 33 20.02 -9.05 -29.42
CA SER A 33 20.05 -8.16 -30.58
C SER A 33 21.49 -7.93 -31.03
N GLY A 34 21.68 -7.23 -32.15
CA GLY A 34 23.02 -6.84 -32.61
C GLY A 34 23.78 -5.93 -31.63
N ALA A 35 23.10 -5.31 -30.67
CA ALA A 35 23.71 -4.38 -29.71
C ALA A 35 23.72 -4.90 -28.24
N LEU A 36 22.86 -5.87 -27.90
CA LEU A 36 22.70 -6.35 -26.52
C LEU A 36 22.50 -7.86 -26.51
N ASP A 37 23.26 -8.55 -25.66
CA ASP A 37 23.03 -9.97 -25.38
C ASP A 37 21.77 -10.18 -24.51
N ALA A 38 21.37 -11.44 -24.35
CA ALA A 38 20.20 -11.83 -23.55
C ALA A 38 20.27 -11.34 -22.09
N HIS A 39 21.45 -11.37 -21.47
CA HIS A 39 21.67 -10.98 -20.08
C HIS A 39 21.53 -9.45 -19.91
N ALA A 40 22.15 -8.68 -20.81
CA ALA A 40 22.06 -7.23 -20.83
C ALA A 40 20.61 -6.76 -21.04
N ARG A 41 19.85 -7.47 -21.88
CA ARG A 41 18.41 -7.23 -22.06
C ARG A 41 17.63 -7.52 -20.78
N LEU A 42 17.83 -8.68 -20.16
CA LEU A 42 17.18 -9.02 -18.88
C LEU A 42 17.48 -7.96 -17.80
N ALA A 43 18.73 -7.52 -17.72
CA ALA A 43 19.15 -6.51 -16.76
C ALA A 43 18.44 -5.15 -16.98
N ILE A 44 18.11 -4.78 -18.23
CA ILE A 44 17.26 -3.61 -18.52
C ILE A 44 15.86 -3.81 -17.93
N TYR A 45 15.24 -4.97 -18.17
CA TYR A 45 13.90 -5.26 -17.63
C TYR A 45 13.89 -5.25 -16.10
N GLN A 46 14.89 -5.84 -15.44
CA GLN A 46 15.03 -5.82 -13.98
C GLN A 46 15.09 -4.39 -13.43
N ARG A 47 15.93 -3.53 -14.03
CA ARG A 47 16.05 -2.12 -13.61
C ARG A 47 14.76 -1.34 -13.83
N SER A 48 14.14 -1.47 -15.00
CA SER A 48 12.88 -0.80 -15.33
C SER A 48 11.73 -1.27 -14.43
N TYR A 49 11.67 -2.56 -14.13
CA TYR A 49 10.67 -3.13 -13.23
C TYR A 49 10.83 -2.58 -11.82
N ARG A 50 12.03 -2.64 -11.25
CA ARG A 50 12.34 -2.04 -9.93
C ARG A 50 11.97 -0.55 -9.88
N ALA A 51 12.36 0.23 -10.89
CA ALA A 51 12.01 1.65 -10.96
C ALA A 51 10.49 1.87 -10.98
N ARG A 52 9.73 1.02 -11.68
CA ARG A 52 8.27 1.08 -11.71
C ARG A 52 7.64 0.74 -10.35
N LEU A 53 8.19 -0.24 -9.64
CA LEU A 53 7.73 -0.57 -8.28
C LEU A 53 7.94 0.63 -7.35
N LEU A 54 9.14 1.25 -7.35
CA LEU A 54 9.42 2.43 -6.53
C LEU A 54 8.53 3.63 -6.87
N GLN A 55 8.31 3.89 -8.15
CA GLN A 55 7.33 4.91 -8.57
C GLN A 55 5.92 4.64 -8.02
N SER A 56 5.54 3.36 -7.91
CA SER A 56 4.25 2.97 -7.35
C SER A 56 4.21 3.22 -5.85
N PHE A 57 5.29 2.92 -5.11
CA PHE A 57 5.42 3.31 -3.71
C PHE A 57 5.28 4.82 -3.51
N HIS A 58 5.92 5.64 -4.36
CA HIS A 58 5.78 7.11 -4.27
C HIS A 58 4.35 7.60 -4.53
N ALA A 59 3.61 6.92 -5.41
CA ALA A 59 2.22 7.25 -5.69
C ALA A 59 1.27 6.79 -4.57
N ILE A 60 1.56 5.66 -3.93
CA ILE A 60 0.77 5.11 -2.82
C ILE A 60 1.01 5.90 -1.53
N PHE A 61 2.24 6.37 -1.30
CA PHE A 61 2.67 6.95 -0.03
C PHE A 61 3.17 8.40 -0.11
N PRO A 62 2.39 9.37 -0.62
CA PRO A 62 2.80 10.78 -0.63
C PRO A 62 3.10 11.34 0.77
N GLY A 63 2.41 10.88 1.81
CA GLY A 63 2.61 11.25 3.21
C GLY A 63 3.95 10.76 3.74
N LEU A 64 4.26 9.47 3.58
CA LEU A 64 5.58 8.94 3.95
C LEU A 64 6.68 9.57 3.12
N LEU A 65 6.45 9.82 1.83
CA LEU A 65 7.43 10.47 0.96
C LEU A 65 7.78 11.87 1.48
N HIS A 66 6.80 12.62 2.00
CA HIS A 66 7.06 13.90 2.65
C HIS A 66 7.83 13.72 3.97
N ALA A 67 7.43 12.77 4.81
CA ALA A 67 8.01 12.58 6.15
C ALA A 67 9.47 12.06 6.10
N LEU A 68 9.76 11.15 5.17
CA LEU A 68 11.04 10.43 5.07
C LEU A 68 11.96 10.97 3.97
N GLY A 69 11.39 11.61 2.96
CA GLY A 69 12.08 11.85 1.70
C GLY A 69 12.20 10.60 0.82
N ARG A 70 12.65 10.83 -0.42
CA ARG A 70 12.71 9.80 -1.47
C ARG A 70 13.65 8.65 -1.13
N ASP A 71 14.87 8.96 -0.74
CA ASP A 71 15.93 7.95 -0.59
C ASP A 71 15.62 6.96 0.54
N MET A 72 15.06 7.47 1.65
CA MET A 72 14.68 6.65 2.79
C MET A 72 13.44 5.80 2.48
N LEU A 73 12.43 6.36 1.81
CA LEU A 73 11.27 5.58 1.37
C LEU A 73 11.67 4.50 0.37
N ASP A 74 12.58 4.81 -0.56
CA ASP A 74 13.12 3.83 -1.50
C ASP A 74 13.86 2.71 -0.75
N ALA A 75 14.67 3.03 0.25
CA ALA A 75 15.35 2.03 1.07
C ALA A 75 14.38 1.06 1.76
N PHE A 76 13.32 1.58 2.39
CA PHE A 76 12.30 0.74 3.02
C PHE A 76 11.50 -0.09 2.02
N ALA A 77 11.09 0.51 0.88
CA ALA A 77 10.36 -0.20 -0.16
C ALA A 77 11.19 -1.36 -0.74
N LEU A 78 12.49 -1.13 -0.96
CA LEU A 78 13.40 -2.16 -1.46
C LEU A 78 13.63 -3.28 -0.44
N ASP A 79 13.76 -2.94 0.84
CA ASP A 79 13.85 -3.94 1.89
C ASP A 79 12.59 -4.80 1.97
N PHE A 80 11.41 -4.16 1.94
CA PHE A 80 10.13 -4.85 1.89
C PHE A 80 10.02 -5.76 0.67
N LEU A 81 10.33 -5.27 -0.54
CA LEU A 81 10.23 -6.04 -1.78
C LEU A 81 11.17 -7.25 -1.84
N ARG A 82 12.29 -7.23 -1.11
CA ARG A 82 13.16 -8.42 -0.96
C ARG A 82 12.49 -9.53 -0.16
N HIS A 83 11.73 -9.17 0.87
CA HIS A 83 11.05 -10.12 1.76
C HIS A 83 9.64 -10.49 1.25
N HIS A 84 9.04 -9.62 0.43
CA HIS A 84 7.71 -9.75 -0.14
C HIS A 84 7.72 -9.54 -1.66
N PRO A 85 8.31 -10.45 -2.46
CA PRO A 85 8.34 -10.31 -3.90
C PRO A 85 6.93 -10.16 -4.50
N PRO A 86 6.72 -9.23 -5.44
CA PRO A 86 5.41 -9.06 -6.08
C PRO A 86 5.00 -10.33 -6.85
N HIS A 87 3.89 -10.92 -6.43
CA HIS A 87 3.34 -12.14 -7.01
C HIS A 87 1.98 -11.90 -7.68
N ARG A 88 1.38 -10.71 -7.50
CA ARG A 88 0.09 -10.33 -8.10
C ARG A 88 0.29 -9.43 -9.31
N PRO A 89 -0.60 -9.50 -10.32
CA PRO A 89 -0.51 -8.67 -11.51
C PRO A 89 -0.91 -7.19 -11.27
N SER A 90 -1.51 -6.87 -10.11
CA SER A 90 -1.88 -5.49 -9.77
C SER A 90 -0.74 -4.76 -9.07
N VAL A 91 -0.31 -3.65 -9.66
CA VAL A 91 0.69 -2.76 -9.06
C VAL A 91 0.15 -2.01 -7.84
N ASN A 92 -1.17 -1.85 -7.72
CA ASN A 92 -1.80 -1.18 -6.57
C ASN A 92 -1.74 -2.02 -5.29
N ARG A 93 -1.45 -3.33 -5.43
CA ARG A 93 -1.28 -4.27 -4.30
C ARG A 93 0.19 -4.52 -3.98
N VAL A 94 1.10 -3.75 -4.59
CA VAL A 94 2.55 -3.92 -4.41
C VAL A 94 3.00 -3.66 -2.98
N ALA A 95 2.24 -2.86 -2.22
CA ALA A 95 2.56 -2.48 -0.85
C ALA A 95 1.66 -3.17 0.20
N ASP A 96 0.92 -4.21 -0.20
CA ASP A 96 0.13 -5.04 0.73
C ASP A 96 1.03 -5.59 1.84
N GLY A 97 0.77 -5.21 3.09
CA GLY A 97 1.58 -5.63 4.25
C GLY A 97 2.81 -4.76 4.53
N PHE A 98 2.99 -3.64 3.82
CA PHE A 98 4.15 -2.75 4.03
C PHE A 98 4.19 -2.14 5.44
N ALA A 99 3.04 -1.73 5.99
CA ALA A 99 2.97 -1.18 7.35
C ALA A 99 3.39 -2.22 8.41
N GLU A 100 2.95 -3.47 8.24
CA GLU A 100 3.32 -4.59 9.10
C GLU A 100 4.82 -4.92 8.98
N HIS A 101 5.38 -4.83 7.78
CA HIS A 101 6.83 -4.99 7.58
C HIS A 101 7.62 -3.91 8.31
N LEU A 102 7.23 -2.64 8.20
CA LEU A 102 7.85 -1.54 8.95
C LEU A 102 7.81 -1.80 10.46
N LEU A 103 6.68 -2.31 10.99
CA LEU A 103 6.54 -2.64 12.40
C LEU A 103 7.46 -3.79 12.83
N CYS A 104 7.53 -4.87 12.04
CA CYS A 104 8.34 -6.05 12.34
C CYS A 104 9.85 -5.80 12.24
N THR A 105 10.26 -4.88 11.37
CA THR A 105 11.67 -4.55 11.12
C THR A 105 12.22 -3.41 11.99
N ARG A 106 11.44 -2.93 12.97
CA ARG A 106 11.90 -1.91 13.94
C ARG A 106 13.16 -2.38 14.68
N PRO A 107 14.23 -1.55 14.75
CA PRO A 107 15.41 -1.85 15.57
C PRO A 107 15.04 -2.08 17.03
N ALA A 108 15.81 -2.94 17.73
CA ALA A 108 15.62 -3.19 19.15
C ALA A 108 15.85 -1.93 20.01
N SER A 109 16.79 -1.07 19.62
CA SER A 109 17.09 0.19 20.31
C SER A 109 15.93 1.19 20.31
N SER A 110 15.00 1.11 19.35
CA SER A 110 13.76 1.89 19.36
C SER A 110 12.68 1.35 20.31
N ARG A 111 12.94 0.22 21.00
CA ARG A 111 12.04 -0.36 22.01
C ARG A 111 12.54 -0.15 23.44
N GLU A 112 13.68 0.52 23.62
CA GLU A 112 14.37 0.71 24.91
C GLU A 112 13.96 2.00 25.63
N GLY A 113 12.86 2.63 25.23
CA GLY A 113 12.25 3.72 26.02
C GLY A 113 11.80 3.22 27.39
N GLU A 114 11.87 4.07 28.42
CA GLU A 114 11.58 3.71 29.82
C GLU A 114 10.12 3.24 30.04
N ASP A 115 9.21 3.55 29.09
CA ASP A 115 7.82 3.09 29.05
C ASP A 115 7.50 2.44 27.68
N GLU A 116 7.15 1.13 27.66
CA GLU A 116 6.71 0.40 26.45
C GLU A 116 5.46 1.03 25.78
N ASP A 117 4.71 1.87 26.52
CA ASP A 117 3.48 2.54 26.08
C ASP A 117 3.71 3.91 25.42
N GLU A 118 4.93 4.46 25.46
CA GLU A 118 5.22 5.75 24.82
C GLU A 118 5.32 5.59 23.30
N ALA A 119 4.51 6.35 22.56
CA ALA A 119 4.46 6.27 21.10
C ALA A 119 5.59 7.11 20.49
N ASP A 120 6.38 6.50 19.60
CA ASP A 120 7.55 7.15 19.00
C ASP A 120 7.34 7.54 17.52
N TRP A 121 8.38 8.08 16.90
CA TRP A 121 8.39 8.40 15.46
C TRP A 121 8.08 7.19 14.57
N ALA A 122 8.54 5.98 14.92
CA ALA A 122 8.31 4.79 14.12
C ALA A 122 6.84 4.35 14.16
N ASP A 123 6.15 4.54 15.31
CA ASP A 123 4.69 4.38 15.39
C ASP A 123 3.95 5.33 14.44
N PHE A 124 4.41 6.58 14.31
CA PHE A 124 3.87 7.52 13.31
C PHE A 124 4.02 7.01 11.87
N LEU A 125 5.21 6.50 11.51
CA LEU A 125 5.44 5.95 10.16
C LEU A 125 4.53 4.74 9.87
N VAL A 126 4.37 3.84 10.84
CA VAL A 126 3.52 2.66 10.71
C VAL A 126 2.06 3.05 10.55
N ASP A 127 1.56 3.99 11.37
CA ASP A 127 0.20 4.51 11.26
C ASP A 127 -0.04 5.19 9.91
N LEU A 128 0.93 5.97 9.43
CA LEU A 128 0.83 6.68 8.17
C LEU A 128 0.82 5.70 6.99
N ALA A 129 1.73 4.73 6.98
CA ALA A 129 1.75 3.64 5.99
C ALA A 129 0.42 2.88 5.96
N ARG A 130 -0.12 2.55 7.13
CA ARG A 130 -1.40 1.84 7.24
C ARG A 130 -2.55 2.68 6.70
N LEU A 131 -2.62 3.97 7.05
CA LEU A 131 -3.68 4.85 6.58
C LEU A 131 -3.64 5.05 5.05
N GLU A 132 -2.45 5.28 4.48
CA GLU A 132 -2.28 5.47 3.03
C GLU A 132 -2.65 4.20 2.24
N THR A 133 -2.25 3.02 2.73
CA THR A 133 -2.69 1.75 2.14
C THR A 133 -4.21 1.58 2.22
N LEU A 134 -4.81 1.86 3.39
CA LEU A 134 -6.27 1.76 3.56
C LEU A 134 -7.03 2.70 2.62
N LEU A 135 -6.53 3.92 2.39
CA LEU A 135 -7.14 4.86 1.44
C LEU A 135 -7.20 4.28 0.02
N LEU A 136 -6.13 3.60 -0.41
CA LEU A 136 -6.10 2.89 -1.68
C LEU A 136 -7.08 1.71 -1.69
N GLU A 137 -7.11 0.91 -0.62
CA GLU A 137 -8.04 -0.22 -0.51
C GLU A 137 -9.51 0.21 -0.59
N VAL A 138 -9.88 1.29 0.11
CA VAL A 138 -11.24 1.86 0.07
C VAL A 138 -11.55 2.37 -1.33
N SER A 139 -10.56 2.95 -2.02
CA SER A 139 -10.71 3.42 -3.39
C SER A 139 -10.86 2.28 -4.40
N GLU A 140 -10.34 1.09 -4.15
CA GLU A 140 -10.47 -0.07 -5.05
C GLU A 140 -11.65 -0.99 -4.68
N ALA A 141 -12.11 -0.93 -3.44
CA ALA A 141 -13.23 -1.73 -2.98
C ALA A 141 -14.52 -1.41 -3.74
N ARG A 142 -15.42 -2.41 -3.80
CA ARG A 142 -16.78 -2.21 -4.29
C ARG A 142 -17.45 -1.14 -3.43
N GLY A 143 -17.81 -0.02 -4.05
CA GLY A 143 -18.53 1.04 -3.36
C GLY A 143 -20.03 0.82 -3.40
N GLN A 144 -20.75 1.86 -2.97
CA GLN A 144 -22.22 1.87 -2.90
C GLN A 144 -22.85 2.66 -4.06
N GLU A 145 -22.06 3.11 -5.04
CA GLU A 145 -22.54 4.00 -6.10
C GLU A 145 -23.66 3.37 -6.95
N ASP A 146 -23.63 2.04 -7.11
CA ASP A 146 -24.66 1.29 -7.82
C ASP A 146 -25.84 0.85 -6.92
N ILE A 147 -25.79 1.17 -5.62
CA ILE A 147 -26.82 0.80 -4.64
C ILE A 147 -27.59 2.05 -4.26
N ALA A 148 -28.85 2.13 -4.69
CA ALA A 148 -29.74 3.22 -4.28
C ALA A 148 -29.89 3.22 -2.75
N ALA A 149 -29.30 4.20 -2.08
CA ALA A 149 -29.48 4.38 -0.65
C ALA A 149 -30.96 4.71 -0.37
N PRO A 150 -31.57 4.12 0.67
CA PRO A 150 -32.92 4.49 1.06
C PRO A 150 -32.94 5.96 1.48
N ASP A 151 -33.78 6.75 0.83
CA ASP A 151 -33.95 8.15 1.16
C ASP A 151 -34.79 8.33 2.44
N ALA A 152 -34.73 9.52 3.02
CA ALA A 152 -35.49 9.84 4.24
C ALA A 152 -37.00 9.63 4.04
N ALA A 153 -37.52 9.85 2.83
CA ALA A 153 -38.93 9.64 2.50
C ALA A 153 -39.32 8.16 2.54
N SER A 154 -38.48 7.26 2.05
CA SER A 154 -38.69 5.81 2.09
C SER A 154 -38.61 5.27 3.50
N LEU A 155 -37.68 5.78 4.33
CA LEU A 155 -37.60 5.39 5.74
C LEU A 155 -38.84 5.81 6.53
N ARG A 156 -39.42 6.99 6.25
CA ARG A 156 -40.64 7.48 6.90
C ARG A 156 -41.90 6.67 6.57
N LYS A 157 -41.88 5.89 5.48
CA LYS A 157 -43.01 5.00 5.11
C LYS A 157 -43.02 3.69 5.90
N LEU A 158 -41.94 3.38 6.63
CA LEU A 158 -41.87 2.17 7.44
C LEU A 158 -42.69 2.34 8.71
N SER A 159 -43.42 1.29 9.09
CA SER A 159 -44.00 1.21 10.43
C SER A 159 -42.90 1.09 11.48
N ALA A 160 -43.21 1.39 12.75
CA ALA A 160 -42.26 1.24 13.85
C ALA A 160 -41.70 -0.20 13.94
N ALA A 161 -42.54 -1.21 13.73
CA ALA A 161 -42.11 -2.61 13.75
C ALA A 161 -41.16 -2.95 12.59
N GLN A 162 -41.41 -2.43 11.39
CA GLN A 162 -40.53 -2.60 10.24
C GLN A 162 -39.21 -1.86 10.40
N PHE A 163 -39.23 -0.66 10.98
CA PHE A 163 -38.03 0.10 11.24
C PHE A 163 -37.12 -0.60 12.26
N LEU A 164 -37.70 -1.14 13.34
CA LEU A 164 -36.96 -1.88 14.38
C LEU A 164 -36.44 -3.25 13.88
N SER A 165 -37.02 -3.80 12.82
CA SER A 165 -36.53 -5.06 12.22
C SER A 165 -35.39 -4.86 11.22
N LEU A 166 -35.10 -3.62 10.79
CA LEU A 166 -33.96 -3.33 9.92
C LEU A 166 -32.63 -3.72 10.57
N ARG A 167 -31.67 -4.08 9.73
CA ARG A 167 -30.28 -4.37 10.13
C ARG A 167 -29.34 -3.55 9.26
N PRO A 168 -28.70 -2.50 9.81
CA PRO A 168 -27.70 -1.74 9.08
C PRO A 168 -26.54 -2.66 8.67
N GLY A 169 -26.19 -2.65 7.38
CA GLY A 169 -25.00 -3.32 6.87
C GLY A 169 -23.86 -2.32 6.68
N ALA A 170 -22.62 -2.75 6.92
CA ALA A 170 -21.45 -1.96 6.57
C ALA A 170 -21.31 -1.87 5.04
N ALA A 171 -20.86 -0.73 4.54
CA ALA A 171 -20.45 -0.60 3.15
C ALA A 171 -19.29 -1.59 2.86
N PRO A 172 -19.22 -2.26 1.70
CA PRO A 172 -18.11 -3.16 1.40
C PRO A 172 -16.75 -2.44 1.36
N CYS A 173 -16.76 -1.14 1.04
CA CYS A 173 -15.60 -0.26 1.10
C CYS A 173 -15.32 0.32 2.49
N LEU A 174 -16.10 0.01 3.53
CA LEU A 174 -15.81 0.49 4.89
C LEU A 174 -14.52 -0.17 5.41
N ARG A 175 -13.60 0.65 5.90
CA ARG A 175 -12.43 0.22 6.66
C ARG A 175 -12.36 0.99 7.97
N LEU A 176 -11.95 0.31 9.04
CA LEU A 176 -11.73 0.91 10.34
C LEU A 176 -10.24 0.85 10.67
N ALA A 177 -9.71 1.91 11.27
CA ALA A 177 -8.33 1.97 11.72
C ALA A 177 -8.25 2.60 13.11
N ALA A 178 -7.37 2.04 13.95
CA ALA A 178 -6.92 2.68 15.17
C ALA A 178 -5.46 3.10 14.96
N CYS A 179 -5.17 4.37 15.20
CA CYS A 179 -3.83 4.96 15.06
C CYS A 179 -3.43 5.60 16.39
N ARG A 180 -2.15 5.51 16.73
CA ARG A 180 -1.52 6.22 17.87
C ARG A 180 -1.26 7.69 17.54
N PHE A 181 -1.16 8.04 16.26
CA PHE A 181 -1.01 9.41 15.78
C PHE A 181 -2.21 9.88 14.95
N PRO A 182 -2.53 11.19 14.95
CA PRO A 182 -3.58 11.76 14.10
C PRO A 182 -3.10 11.90 12.64
N VAL A 183 -2.62 10.82 12.02
CA VAL A 183 -2.05 10.81 10.65
C VAL A 183 -3.02 11.33 9.57
N HIS A 184 -4.32 11.23 9.80
CA HIS A 184 -5.34 11.82 8.92
C HIS A 184 -5.25 13.35 8.82
N THR A 185 -4.89 14.06 9.90
CA THR A 185 -4.75 15.53 9.85
C THR A 185 -3.49 15.92 9.09
N TYR A 186 -2.41 15.16 9.27
CA TYR A 186 -1.16 15.32 8.53
C TYR A 186 -1.38 15.14 7.02
N LEU A 187 -2.05 14.06 6.61
CA LEU A 187 -2.40 13.82 5.20
C LEU A 187 -3.35 14.88 4.64
N HIS A 188 -4.33 15.33 5.42
CA HIS A 188 -5.25 16.39 4.99
C HIS A 188 -4.55 17.72 4.74
N ALA A 189 -3.62 18.11 5.62
CA ALA A 189 -2.80 19.31 5.44
C ALA A 189 -1.92 19.20 4.18
N LEU A 190 -1.25 18.06 3.97
CA LEU A 190 -0.48 17.82 2.74
C LEU A 190 -1.34 17.95 1.47
N ARG A 191 -2.57 17.42 1.48
CA ARG A 191 -3.50 17.55 0.34
C ARG A 191 -3.92 18.99 0.06
N LYS A 192 -3.89 19.87 1.07
CA LYS A 192 -4.13 21.31 0.89
C LYS A 192 -2.94 22.07 0.34
N GLY A 193 -1.78 21.42 0.21
CA GLY A 193 -0.53 22.04 -0.20
C GLY A 193 0.29 22.60 0.96
N ASP A 194 -0.08 22.29 2.21
CA ASP A 194 0.71 22.67 3.37
C ASP A 194 1.92 21.73 3.55
N ALA A 195 2.91 22.16 4.34
CA ALA A 195 4.05 21.34 4.78
C ALA A 195 3.95 21.10 6.30
N PRO A 196 3.06 20.21 6.76
CA PRO A 196 2.85 19.98 8.19
C PRO A 196 4.06 19.30 8.84
N ALA A 197 4.40 19.74 10.04
CA ALA A 197 5.27 18.96 10.92
C ALA A 197 4.56 17.68 11.39
N ILE A 198 5.33 16.72 11.89
CA ILE A 198 4.77 15.51 12.49
C ILE A 198 3.94 15.89 13.72
N PRO A 199 2.68 15.41 13.81
CA PRO A 199 1.83 15.72 14.94
C PRO A 199 2.30 15.03 16.21
N GLN A 200 1.94 15.59 17.36
CA GLN A 200 2.13 14.93 18.64
C GLN A 200 1.29 13.63 18.72
N PRO A 201 1.78 12.60 19.44
CA PRO A 201 1.02 11.37 19.65
C PRO A 201 -0.36 11.65 20.24
N ARG A 202 -1.40 11.10 19.62
CA ARG A 202 -2.77 11.17 20.10
C ARG A 202 -3.59 10.05 19.46
N PRO A 203 -4.13 9.11 20.25
CA PRO A 203 -4.95 8.03 19.73
C PRO A 203 -6.17 8.56 18.95
N VAL A 204 -6.40 7.98 17.78
CA VAL A 204 -7.56 8.28 16.93
C VAL A 204 -8.13 6.99 16.34
N TRP A 205 -9.46 6.96 16.22
CA TRP A 205 -10.20 5.90 15.54
C TRP A 205 -10.83 6.48 14.28
N LEU A 206 -10.55 5.85 13.14
CA LEU A 206 -10.95 6.32 11.82
C LEU A 206 -11.90 5.32 11.20
N ALA A 207 -12.93 5.84 10.53
CA ALA A 207 -13.79 5.09 9.62
C ALA A 207 -13.62 5.69 8.22
N LEU A 208 -13.09 4.88 7.30
CA LEU A 208 -12.87 5.26 5.91
C LEU A 208 -13.90 4.57 5.03
N THR A 209 -14.54 5.33 4.17
CA THR A 209 -15.51 4.82 3.19
C THR A 209 -15.41 5.67 1.93
N ARG A 210 -16.06 5.21 0.85
CA ARG A 210 -16.18 5.98 -0.39
C ARG A 210 -17.64 6.24 -0.69
N VAL A 211 -17.97 7.49 -1.00
CA VAL A 211 -19.31 7.93 -1.43
C VAL A 211 -19.15 8.73 -2.71
N ASP A 212 -19.90 8.39 -3.76
CA ASP A 212 -19.83 9.06 -5.07
C ASP A 212 -18.40 9.18 -5.62
N TYR A 213 -17.63 8.09 -5.52
CA TYR A 213 -16.21 8.05 -5.92
C TYR A 213 -15.29 9.03 -5.16
N ARG A 214 -15.72 9.53 -3.99
CA ARG A 214 -14.94 10.39 -3.09
C ARG A 214 -14.69 9.68 -1.76
N LEU A 215 -13.44 9.75 -1.30
CA LEU A 215 -12.99 9.26 0.01
C LEU A 215 -13.30 10.26 1.13
#